data_AF-A0A815QLF9-F1
#
_entry.id   AF-A0A815QLF9-F1
#
_cell.length_a   1.000
_cell.length_b   1.000
_cell.length_c   1.000
_cell.angle_alpha   90.00
_cell.angle_beta   90.00
_cell.angle_gamma   90.00
#
_symmetry.space_group_name_H-M   'P 1'
#
loop_
_entity.id
_entity.type
_entity.pdbx_description
1 polymer ?
#
loop_
_entity_poly.entity_id
_entity_poly.type
_entity_poly.pdbx_seq_one_letter_code
_entity_poly.pdbx_strand_id
1 'polypeptide(L)'
;MGEGIDQTYLIGYNEITIFVAQKLNVDDTSLDVQVVPPHQTDVGRQVQAILRYDPTQKRPAFGSDTYEIYQTPPTDRNTTLVESGVIRLPLSSRTQFGKGDPFVVQYGFRGHTIYVEDSTDLAVESITIYTSWGMDFFTVRAGHLQVKNYHVLPRDNRWVSTIVDCMHFIDTREYVSLIDSECYAMGDDGLNVHAVFFLVTEVIDTQTIIIQAKNSYVFINFDVGINLEFSSNQEPFVVHGNGLVASISSTNSSDSIKISFTNPVNVNNWACGTDTPLLTTRNFTVVNNRARGVLLETRNIDIRQSLFYRTSGHAVLIQPSMYWNEGPEAQNVSLIGNIYMENNEGIAQGKAVIAILPDPVDLVPVINDIRIESSSFYLGLSSQGLLQSDNMNSLYLTGNYIDTNMSTPLISICNYRNISATNNCVVNKQTQITEYYTFDQTNPCSMNLSSLIDLPLSAFNASFPPPVLINKN
;
A
#
# COMPACT_ATOMS: atom_id res chain seq x y z
N MET A 1 6.34 -37.68 -18.18
CA MET A 1 5.14 -36.95 -18.59
C MET A 1 4.00 -37.42 -17.71
N GLY A 2 3.90 -36.83 -16.52
CA GLY A 2 2.72 -36.98 -15.68
C GLY A 2 1.85 -35.75 -15.95
N GLU A 3 0.60 -35.96 -16.32
CA GLU A 3 -0.41 -34.92 -16.36
C GLU A 3 -0.57 -34.39 -14.93
N GLY A 4 0.09 -33.28 -14.63
CA GLY A 4 -0.18 -32.50 -13.43
C GLY A 4 -1.57 -31.93 -13.58
N ILE A 5 -2.51 -32.43 -12.79
CA ILE A 5 -3.78 -31.73 -12.58
C ILE A 5 -3.38 -30.38 -11.99
N ASP A 6 -3.57 -29.27 -12.73
CA ASP A 6 -3.47 -27.91 -12.19
C ASP A 6 -4.53 -27.78 -11.09
N GLN A 7 -4.18 -28.20 -9.88
CA GLN A 7 -5.04 -28.11 -8.71
C GLN A 7 -4.96 -26.68 -8.19
N THR A 8 -6.02 -25.91 -8.39
CA THR A 8 -6.20 -24.63 -7.69
C THR A 8 -6.79 -24.88 -6.31
N TYR A 9 -6.15 -24.35 -5.27
CA TYR A 9 -6.65 -24.39 -3.90
C TYR A 9 -7.60 -23.22 -3.67
N LEU A 10 -8.83 -23.52 -3.21
CA LEU A 10 -9.85 -22.52 -2.92
C LEU A 10 -10.02 -22.35 -1.42
N ILE A 11 -9.85 -21.14 -0.92
CA ILE A 11 -9.98 -20.80 0.50
C ILE A 11 -11.16 -19.83 0.68
N GLY A 12 -12.01 -20.11 1.65
CA GLY A 12 -13.09 -19.22 2.07
C GLY A 12 -13.62 -19.61 3.44
N TYR A 13 -14.28 -18.66 4.10
CA TYR A 13 -14.86 -18.83 5.43
C TYR A 13 -16.38 -18.87 5.36
N ASN A 14 -16.98 -19.68 6.26
CA ASN A 14 -18.43 -19.70 6.47
C ASN A 14 -18.89 -18.54 7.36
N GLU A 15 -18.08 -18.14 8.34
CA GLU A 15 -18.35 -16.94 9.15
C GLU A 15 -18.11 -15.67 8.33
N ILE A 16 -18.91 -14.64 8.58
CA ILE A 16 -18.90 -13.41 7.82
C ILE A 16 -17.92 -12.42 8.44
N THR A 17 -16.94 -11.99 7.67
CA THR A 17 -15.94 -10.98 8.09
C THR A 17 -16.39 -9.56 7.78
N ILE A 18 -17.29 -9.44 6.80
CA ILE A 18 -17.71 -8.20 6.16
C ILE A 18 -19.09 -8.40 5.54
N PHE A 19 -19.96 -7.39 5.68
CA PHE A 19 -21.26 -7.44 5.04
C PHE A 19 -21.65 -6.09 4.47
N VAL A 20 -22.56 -6.14 3.50
CA VAL A 20 -23.06 -4.94 2.85
C VAL A 20 -24.42 -4.60 3.42
N ALA A 21 -24.63 -3.32 3.67
CA ALA A 21 -25.89 -2.86 4.21
C ALA A 21 -26.29 -1.47 3.68
N GLN A 22 -27.57 -1.14 3.81
CA GLN A 22 -28.09 0.19 3.53
C GLN A 22 -28.59 0.84 4.81
N LYS A 23 -28.32 2.13 4.97
CA LYS A 23 -28.82 2.92 6.10
C LYS A 23 -30.35 2.86 6.18
N LEU A 24 -30.91 2.49 7.35
CA LEU A 24 -32.32 2.69 7.66
C LEU A 24 -32.51 3.86 8.63
N ASN A 25 -31.97 3.74 9.84
CA ASN A 25 -32.12 4.72 10.91
C ASN A 25 -30.81 4.93 11.66
N VAL A 26 -30.54 6.14 12.13
CA VAL A 26 -29.33 6.47 12.91
C VAL A 26 -29.71 7.24 14.16
N ASP A 27 -29.16 6.83 15.30
CA ASP A 27 -29.18 7.58 16.55
C ASP A 27 -27.75 7.99 16.96
N ASP A 28 -27.58 8.58 18.14
CA ASP A 28 -26.27 9.10 18.58
C ASP A 28 -25.21 8.01 18.81
N THR A 29 -25.62 6.75 19.00
CA THR A 29 -24.74 5.64 19.41
C THR A 29 -24.95 4.35 18.61
N SER A 30 -25.89 4.35 17.67
CA SER A 30 -26.25 3.17 16.91
C SER A 30 -26.79 3.49 15.52
N LEU A 31 -26.61 2.54 14.62
CA LEU A 31 -27.06 2.59 13.23
C LEU A 31 -27.81 1.31 12.90
N ASP A 32 -29.10 1.42 12.59
CA ASP A 32 -29.90 0.32 12.07
C ASP A 32 -29.70 0.24 10.55
N VAL A 33 -29.32 -0.94 10.07
CA VAL A 33 -29.02 -1.19 8.66
C VAL A 33 -29.76 -2.40 8.13
N GLN A 34 -30.21 -2.31 6.88
CA GLN A 34 -30.73 -3.43 6.10
C GLN A 34 -29.57 -4.16 5.45
N VAL A 35 -29.38 -5.44 5.74
CA VAL A 35 -28.38 -6.27 5.05
C VAL A 35 -28.82 -6.47 3.59
N VAL A 36 -27.88 -6.29 2.66
CA VAL A 36 -28.11 -6.40 1.22
C VAL A 36 -27.78 -7.82 0.75
N PRO A 37 -28.72 -8.56 0.12
CA PRO A 37 -28.41 -9.86 -0.47
C PRO A 37 -27.31 -9.78 -1.54
N PRO A 38 -26.45 -10.80 -1.69
CA PRO A 38 -26.46 -12.10 -1.01
C PRO A 38 -25.67 -12.10 0.31
N HIS A 39 -25.28 -10.92 0.82
CA HIS A 39 -24.50 -10.82 2.04
C HIS A 39 -25.30 -11.31 3.24
N GLN A 40 -24.59 -11.93 4.16
CA GLN A 40 -25.10 -12.37 5.45
C GLN A 40 -24.41 -11.55 6.53
N THR A 41 -24.87 -11.64 7.78
CA THR A 41 -24.31 -10.88 8.90
C THR A 41 -24.28 -11.74 10.15
N ASP A 42 -23.35 -11.45 11.06
CA ASP A 42 -23.30 -12.05 12.38
C ASP A 42 -23.78 -11.04 13.45
N VAL A 43 -24.45 -11.57 14.47
CA VAL A 43 -24.81 -10.83 15.69
C VAL A 43 -23.73 -11.02 16.76
N GLY A 44 -23.64 -10.10 17.72
CA GLY A 44 -22.65 -10.20 18.79
C GLY A 44 -21.23 -9.90 18.34
N ARG A 45 -21.03 -9.13 17.26
CA ARG A 45 -19.71 -8.74 16.75
C ARG A 45 -19.40 -7.27 17.04
N GLN A 46 -18.11 -6.96 17.17
CA GLN A 46 -17.59 -5.60 17.14
C GLN A 46 -17.48 -5.12 15.69
N VAL A 47 -17.85 -3.86 15.43
CA VAL A 47 -17.71 -3.22 14.12
C VAL A 47 -16.53 -2.26 14.18
N GLN A 48 -15.53 -2.48 13.31
CA GLN A 48 -14.28 -1.72 13.30
C GLN A 48 -14.28 -0.63 12.23
N ALA A 49 -14.91 -0.88 11.08
CA ALA A 49 -15.00 0.11 10.02
C ALA A 49 -16.35 0.07 9.28
N ILE A 50 -16.78 1.24 8.80
CA ILE A 50 -17.94 1.41 7.92
C ILE A 50 -17.50 2.27 6.72
N LEU A 51 -17.46 1.68 5.52
CA LEU A 51 -16.99 2.30 4.29
C LEU A 51 -18.15 2.52 3.32
N ARG A 52 -18.32 3.75 2.79
CA ARG A 52 -19.29 4.01 1.72
C ARG A 52 -18.85 3.32 0.44
N TYR A 53 -19.78 2.68 -0.24
CA TYR A 53 -19.52 1.86 -1.42
C TYR A 53 -20.42 2.28 -2.60
N ASP A 54 -19.95 2.14 -3.83
CA ASP A 54 -20.77 2.34 -5.03
C ASP A 54 -21.21 0.98 -5.60
N PRO A 55 -22.49 0.58 -5.43
CA PRO A 55 -23.01 -0.70 -5.94
C PRO A 55 -23.09 -0.78 -7.46
N THR A 56 -23.17 0.36 -8.14
CA THR A 56 -23.27 0.42 -9.61
C THR A 56 -21.92 0.14 -10.23
N GLN A 57 -20.88 0.77 -9.68
CA GLN A 57 -19.50 0.62 -10.15
C GLN A 57 -18.75 -0.55 -9.49
N LYS A 58 -19.32 -1.16 -8.44
CA LYS A 58 -18.72 -2.25 -7.65
C LYS A 58 -17.32 -1.92 -7.14
N ARG A 59 -17.21 -0.76 -6.48
CA ARG A 59 -15.99 -0.27 -5.83
C ARG A 59 -16.31 0.61 -4.62
N PRO A 60 -15.35 0.90 -3.73
CA PRO A 60 -15.47 1.98 -2.76
C PRO A 60 -15.97 3.27 -3.41
N ALA A 61 -16.79 4.04 -2.68
CA ALA A 61 -17.30 5.31 -3.19
C ALA A 61 -16.13 6.24 -3.54
N PHE A 62 -16.32 7.05 -4.59
CA PHE A 62 -15.28 7.86 -5.20
C PHE A 62 -15.75 9.30 -5.42
N GLY A 63 -14.81 10.20 -5.69
CA GLY A 63 -15.07 11.64 -5.80
C GLY A 63 -15.40 12.28 -4.45
N SER A 64 -16.17 13.37 -4.46
CA SER A 64 -16.53 14.15 -3.27
C SER A 64 -17.41 13.44 -2.24
N ASP A 65 -17.87 12.26 -2.60
CA ASP A 65 -18.97 11.55 -1.99
C ASP A 65 -18.48 10.38 -1.12
N THR A 66 -17.17 10.24 -0.95
CA THR A 66 -16.53 9.13 -0.23
C THR A 66 -16.41 9.40 1.28
N TYR A 67 -16.55 8.37 2.10
CA TYR A 67 -16.20 8.38 3.51
C TYR A 67 -15.97 6.98 4.05
N GLU A 68 -15.19 6.93 5.13
CA GLU A 68 -15.01 5.76 5.97
C GLU A 68 -14.95 6.18 7.43
N ILE A 69 -15.48 5.31 8.30
CA ILE A 69 -15.49 5.54 9.74
C ILE A 69 -14.74 4.37 10.38
N TYR A 70 -13.52 4.62 10.85
CA TYR A 70 -12.84 3.73 11.77
C TYR A 70 -13.28 4.01 13.19
N GLN A 71 -13.53 2.95 13.94
CA GLN A 71 -13.99 3.07 15.31
C GLN A 71 -13.55 1.91 16.18
N THR A 72 -13.43 2.22 17.48
CA THR A 72 -13.29 1.22 18.55
C THR A 72 -14.45 1.43 19.52
N PRO A 73 -15.62 0.83 19.26
CA PRO A 73 -16.74 0.88 20.21
C PRO A 73 -16.34 0.28 21.56
N PRO A 74 -17.01 0.66 22.66
CA PRO A 74 -16.89 -0.05 23.94
C PRO A 74 -17.07 -1.56 23.76
N THR A 75 -16.27 -2.37 24.46
CA THR A 75 -16.20 -3.83 24.29
C THR A 75 -17.50 -4.56 24.64
N ASP A 76 -18.39 -3.91 25.41
CA ASP A 76 -19.73 -4.38 25.76
C ASP A 76 -20.80 -4.03 24.71
N ARG A 77 -20.45 -3.28 23.66
CA ARG A 77 -21.36 -2.88 22.57
C ARG A 77 -21.09 -3.66 21.30
N ASN A 78 -21.90 -4.67 21.05
CA ASN A 78 -21.84 -5.51 19.85
C ASN A 78 -23.06 -5.30 18.94
N THR A 79 -22.98 -5.84 17.72
CA THR A 79 -24.14 -5.90 16.81
C THR A 79 -25.31 -6.66 17.44
N THR A 80 -26.53 -6.15 17.26
CA THR A 80 -27.75 -6.83 17.72
C THR A 80 -28.78 -6.95 16.60
N LEU A 81 -29.59 -8.00 16.65
CA LEU A 81 -30.71 -8.17 15.71
C LEU A 81 -31.85 -7.24 16.10
N VAL A 82 -32.30 -6.41 15.16
CA VAL A 82 -33.53 -5.61 15.33
C VAL A 82 -34.71 -6.45 14.88
N GLU A 83 -34.64 -6.98 13.65
CA GLU A 83 -35.59 -7.91 13.07
C GLU A 83 -34.92 -8.67 11.90
N SER A 84 -35.65 -9.57 11.25
CA SER A 84 -35.09 -10.38 10.16
C SER A 84 -34.51 -9.51 9.04
N GLY A 85 -33.19 -9.59 8.84
CA GLY A 85 -32.46 -8.82 7.82
C GLY A 85 -32.03 -7.41 8.25
N VAL A 86 -32.38 -6.97 9.47
CA VAL A 86 -32.02 -5.66 10.02
C VAL A 86 -31.15 -5.81 11.26
N ILE A 87 -29.94 -5.25 11.20
CA ILE A 87 -28.97 -5.28 12.29
C ILE A 87 -28.75 -3.86 12.83
N ARG A 88 -28.60 -3.76 14.14
CA ARG A 88 -28.11 -2.56 14.81
C ARG A 88 -26.61 -2.64 14.98
N LEU A 89 -25.91 -1.65 14.45
CA LEU A 89 -24.46 -1.48 14.57
C LEU A 89 -24.16 -0.51 15.72
N PRO A 90 -23.18 -0.81 16.58
CA PRO A 90 -22.70 0.15 17.55
C PRO A 90 -21.89 1.25 16.84
N LEU A 91 -22.09 2.49 17.26
CA LEU A 91 -21.27 3.64 16.89
C LEU A 91 -20.48 4.14 18.10
N SER A 92 -19.20 4.47 17.89
CA SER A 92 -18.35 5.08 18.92
C SER A 92 -18.71 6.54 19.20
N SER A 93 -19.28 7.22 18.22
CA SER A 93 -19.67 8.63 18.29
C SER A 93 -20.84 8.91 17.34
N ARG A 94 -21.46 10.06 17.51
CA ARG A 94 -22.55 10.51 16.63
C ARG A 94 -22.00 10.73 15.21
N THR A 95 -22.51 9.97 14.25
CA THR A 95 -22.11 10.08 12.84
C THR A 95 -23.32 10.30 11.94
N GLN A 96 -23.16 11.06 10.87
CA GLN A 96 -24.21 11.31 9.89
C GLN A 96 -23.97 10.45 8.65
N PHE A 97 -25.06 9.87 8.15
CA PHE A 97 -25.08 9.04 6.94
C PHE A 97 -26.16 9.57 6.00
N GLY A 98 -25.92 9.56 4.69
CA GLY A 98 -26.93 9.84 3.68
C GLY A 98 -28.06 8.80 3.74
N LYS A 99 -29.30 9.21 3.48
CA LYS A 99 -30.43 8.28 3.47
C LYS A 99 -30.24 7.24 2.36
N GLY A 100 -30.29 5.95 2.72
CA GLY A 100 -30.13 4.85 1.78
C GLY A 100 -28.70 4.65 1.26
N ASP A 101 -27.70 5.33 1.86
CA ASP A 101 -26.31 5.11 1.51
C ASP A 101 -25.97 3.61 1.67
N PRO A 102 -25.33 3.01 0.65
CA PRO A 102 -24.80 1.66 0.73
C PRO A 102 -23.39 1.65 1.35
N PHE A 103 -23.21 0.72 2.28
CA PHE A 103 -21.96 0.55 3.03
C PHE A 103 -21.45 -0.88 2.97
N VAL A 104 -20.14 -0.96 3.09
CA VAL A 104 -19.42 -2.14 3.53
C VAL A 104 -19.12 -1.99 5.02
N VAL A 105 -19.50 -2.98 5.82
CA VAL A 105 -19.29 -2.99 7.27
C VAL A 105 -18.29 -4.08 7.60
N GLN A 106 -17.17 -3.69 8.21
CA GLN A 106 -16.08 -4.57 8.60
C GLN A 106 -16.16 -4.90 10.09
N TYR A 107 -16.11 -6.20 10.42
CA TYR A 107 -15.93 -6.64 11.80
C TYR A 107 -14.46 -6.61 12.21
N GLY A 108 -14.23 -6.71 13.51
CA GLY A 108 -12.86 -6.73 14.07
C GLY A 108 -11.98 -7.83 13.48
N PHE A 109 -10.73 -7.46 13.19
CA PHE A 109 -9.65 -8.37 12.77
C PHE A 109 -9.50 -9.57 13.72
N ARG A 110 -9.23 -10.77 13.18
CA ARG A 110 -8.96 -11.97 13.99
C ARG A 110 -7.66 -12.69 13.68
N GLY A 111 -7.25 -12.70 12.42
CA GLY A 111 -6.05 -13.42 11.99
C GLY A 111 -5.91 -13.47 10.48
N HIS A 112 -4.67 -13.64 10.03
CA HIS A 112 -4.32 -13.75 8.62
C HIS A 112 -4.72 -15.12 8.04
N THR A 113 -4.94 -15.20 6.73
CA THR A 113 -5.30 -16.47 6.07
C THR A 113 -4.09 -17.38 5.87
N ILE A 114 -3.01 -16.83 5.32
CA ILE A 114 -1.69 -17.48 5.25
C ILE A 114 -0.74 -16.63 6.08
N TYR A 115 -0.23 -17.19 7.17
CA TYR A 115 0.76 -16.58 8.05
C TYR A 115 2.06 -17.36 7.98
N VAL A 116 3.15 -16.69 7.64
CA VAL A 116 4.49 -17.28 7.61
C VAL A 116 5.44 -16.42 8.42
N GLU A 117 6.23 -17.07 9.26
CA GLU A 117 7.25 -16.42 10.08
C GLU A 117 8.55 -17.24 10.00
N ASP A 118 9.69 -16.56 9.98
CA ASP A 118 11.05 -17.15 10.09
C ASP A 118 11.26 -18.35 9.15
N SER A 119 10.96 -18.15 7.86
CA SER A 119 10.97 -19.21 6.86
C SER A 119 11.73 -18.81 5.60
N THR A 120 12.47 -19.75 5.01
CA THR A 120 13.21 -19.54 3.77
C THR A 120 12.79 -20.58 2.73
N ASP A 121 12.97 -20.26 1.44
CA ASP A 121 12.58 -21.11 0.30
C ASP A 121 11.06 -21.37 0.24
N LEU A 122 10.27 -20.30 0.24
CA LEU A 122 8.80 -20.39 0.20
C LEU A 122 8.26 -20.24 -1.22
N ALA A 123 7.47 -21.22 -1.66
CA ALA A 123 6.68 -21.14 -2.88
C ALA A 123 5.18 -21.27 -2.58
N VAL A 124 4.41 -20.29 -3.05
CA VAL A 124 2.95 -20.24 -2.96
C VAL A 124 2.39 -20.17 -4.38
N GLU A 125 1.70 -21.23 -4.82
CA GLU A 125 1.21 -21.33 -6.18
C GLU A 125 -0.24 -21.80 -6.27
N SER A 126 -1.01 -21.23 -7.20
CA SER A 126 -2.36 -21.67 -7.56
C SER A 126 -3.35 -21.64 -6.38
N ILE A 127 -3.43 -20.48 -5.73
CA ILE A 127 -4.35 -20.24 -4.60
C ILE A 127 -5.40 -19.21 -5.02
N THR A 128 -6.65 -19.44 -4.63
CA THR A 128 -7.70 -18.43 -4.69
C THR A 128 -8.35 -18.28 -3.32
N ILE A 129 -8.32 -17.07 -2.77
CA ILE A 129 -8.95 -16.68 -1.52
C ILE A 129 -10.17 -15.82 -1.82
N TYR A 130 -11.31 -16.17 -1.23
CA TYR A 130 -12.56 -15.45 -1.43
C TYR A 130 -12.92 -14.50 -0.30
N THR A 131 -12.36 -14.72 0.90
CA THR A 131 -12.56 -13.87 2.08
C THR A 131 -11.56 -14.22 3.18
N SER A 132 -11.33 -13.28 4.10
CA SER A 132 -10.36 -13.38 5.20
C SER A 132 -10.77 -12.49 6.37
N TRP A 133 -10.34 -12.87 7.58
CA TRP A 133 -10.50 -12.11 8.83
C TRP A 133 -9.31 -11.18 9.14
N GLY A 134 -8.36 -11.11 8.21
CA GLY A 134 -7.14 -10.34 8.30
C GLY A 134 -6.49 -10.28 6.93
N MET A 135 -5.17 -10.09 6.88
CA MET A 135 -4.46 -10.06 5.59
C MET A 135 -4.45 -11.45 4.98
N ASP A 136 -4.42 -11.52 3.65
CA ASP A 136 -4.60 -12.80 2.97
C ASP A 136 -3.30 -13.60 3.00
N PHE A 137 -2.20 -12.99 2.58
CA PHE A 137 -0.87 -13.58 2.72
C PHE A 137 0.09 -12.63 3.42
N PHE A 138 0.39 -12.98 4.67
CA PHE A 138 1.23 -12.22 5.57
C PHE A 138 2.53 -12.99 5.86
N THR A 139 3.66 -12.32 5.68
CA THR A 139 4.97 -12.89 6.02
C THR A 139 5.77 -11.96 6.91
N VAL A 140 6.49 -12.53 7.87
CA VAL A 140 7.51 -11.82 8.67
C VAL A 140 8.81 -12.58 8.58
N ARG A 141 9.89 -11.93 8.16
CA ARG A 141 11.24 -12.51 8.05
C ARG A 141 11.25 -13.77 7.16
N ALA A 142 10.59 -13.67 6.01
CA ALA A 142 10.68 -14.68 4.97
C ALA A 142 11.95 -14.48 4.11
N GLY A 143 12.44 -15.53 3.44
CA GLY A 143 13.46 -15.42 2.41
C GLY A 143 13.13 -16.27 1.20
N HIS A 144 13.59 -15.86 0.01
CA HIS A 144 13.35 -16.59 -1.25
C HIS A 144 11.87 -16.84 -1.54
N LEU A 145 11.07 -15.77 -1.56
CA LEU A 145 9.63 -15.86 -1.70
C LEU A 145 9.21 -15.91 -3.18
N GLN A 146 8.49 -16.96 -3.56
CA GLN A 146 7.89 -17.12 -4.88
C GLN A 146 6.37 -17.21 -4.75
N VAL A 147 5.66 -16.34 -5.45
CA VAL A 147 4.19 -16.25 -5.48
C VAL A 147 3.75 -16.28 -6.93
N LYS A 148 2.96 -17.29 -7.29
CA LYS A 148 2.50 -17.47 -8.66
C LYS A 148 1.04 -17.87 -8.72
N ASN A 149 0.24 -17.28 -9.61
CA ASN A 149 -1.16 -17.67 -9.76
C ASN A 149 -1.93 -17.57 -8.41
N TYR A 150 -1.69 -16.49 -7.67
CA TYR A 150 -2.31 -16.22 -6.37
C TYR A 150 -3.41 -15.17 -6.56
N HIS A 151 -4.63 -15.50 -6.15
CA HIS A 151 -5.82 -14.71 -6.45
C HIS A 151 -6.63 -14.41 -5.20
N VAL A 152 -7.01 -13.15 -5.02
CA VAL A 152 -8.01 -12.72 -4.04
C VAL A 152 -9.18 -12.14 -4.81
N LEU A 153 -10.33 -12.83 -4.77
CA LEU A 153 -11.47 -12.52 -5.63
C LEU A 153 -12.77 -12.48 -4.83
N PRO A 154 -13.72 -11.57 -5.10
CA PRO A 154 -15.06 -11.72 -4.56
C PRO A 154 -15.76 -12.95 -5.15
N ARG A 155 -16.52 -13.69 -4.34
CA ARG A 155 -17.34 -14.85 -4.78
C ARG A 155 -18.83 -14.54 -4.73
N ASP A 156 -19.63 -15.25 -5.52
CA ASP A 156 -21.09 -15.30 -5.39
C ASP A 156 -21.77 -13.92 -5.39
N ASN A 157 -21.32 -12.98 -6.25
CA ASN A 157 -21.79 -11.59 -6.32
C ASN A 157 -21.55 -10.74 -5.06
N ARG A 158 -20.66 -11.16 -4.16
CA ARG A 158 -20.20 -10.30 -3.06
C ARG A 158 -19.51 -9.05 -3.62
N TRP A 159 -19.70 -7.92 -2.96
CA TRP A 159 -19.08 -6.64 -3.34
C TRP A 159 -17.60 -6.54 -2.99
N VAL A 160 -17.17 -7.30 -1.99
CA VAL A 160 -15.80 -7.28 -1.45
C VAL A 160 -15.32 -8.71 -1.24
N SER A 161 -14.02 -8.90 -1.33
CA SER A 161 -13.34 -10.16 -1.05
C SER A 161 -12.92 -10.22 0.42
N THR A 162 -11.89 -9.47 0.77
CA THR A 162 -11.18 -9.53 2.06
C THR A 162 -11.15 -8.14 2.70
N ILE A 163 -10.81 -8.05 4.00
CA ILE A 163 -11.05 -6.85 4.81
C ILE A 163 -9.83 -5.93 4.97
N VAL A 164 -8.64 -6.42 4.61
CA VAL A 164 -7.37 -5.67 4.67
C VAL A 164 -6.50 -6.10 3.47
N ASP A 165 -5.17 -6.07 3.59
CA ASP A 165 -4.21 -6.31 2.52
C ASP A 165 -4.31 -7.71 1.90
N CYS A 166 -4.10 -7.78 0.59
CA CYS A 166 -3.99 -9.02 -0.17
C CYS A 166 -2.65 -9.73 0.09
N MET A 167 -1.55 -8.99 0.10
CA MET A 167 -0.21 -9.50 0.40
C MET A 167 0.56 -8.47 1.21
N HIS A 168 1.17 -8.89 2.31
CA HIS A 168 1.91 -8.02 3.23
C HIS A 168 3.18 -8.71 3.69
N PHE A 169 4.33 -8.21 3.24
CA PHE A 169 5.63 -8.83 3.42
C PHE A 169 6.55 -7.95 4.25
N ILE A 170 6.81 -8.38 5.48
CA ILE A 170 7.65 -7.69 6.47
C ILE A 170 9.00 -8.37 6.55
N ASP A 171 10.09 -7.59 6.50
CA ASP A 171 11.48 -8.05 6.63
C ASP A 171 11.81 -9.23 5.70
N THR A 172 11.18 -9.29 4.52
CA THR A 172 11.47 -10.34 3.55
C THR A 172 12.83 -10.11 2.92
N ARG A 173 13.61 -11.16 2.67
CA ARG A 173 15.02 -11.02 2.26
C ARG A 173 15.33 -11.68 0.94
N GLU A 174 16.42 -11.21 0.35
CA GLU A 174 17.01 -11.69 -0.90
C GLU A 174 16.13 -11.44 -2.12
N TYR A 175 15.02 -12.17 -2.30
CA TYR A 175 14.11 -11.92 -3.42
C TYR A 175 12.65 -12.26 -3.12
N VAL A 176 11.78 -11.51 -3.80
CA VAL A 176 10.34 -11.79 -3.95
C VAL A 176 10.03 -11.86 -5.44
N SER A 177 9.45 -12.96 -5.90
CA SER A 177 8.93 -13.11 -7.26
C SER A 177 7.41 -13.25 -7.22
N LEU A 178 6.69 -12.25 -7.74
CA LEU A 178 5.23 -12.22 -7.82
C LEU A 178 4.79 -12.24 -9.29
N ILE A 179 4.13 -13.32 -9.71
CA ILE A 179 3.82 -13.55 -11.13
C ILE A 179 2.37 -14.03 -11.32
N ASP A 180 1.67 -13.46 -12.31
CA ASP A 180 0.34 -13.93 -12.75
C ASP A 180 -0.71 -13.97 -11.63
N SER A 181 -0.78 -12.91 -10.82
CA SER A 181 -1.62 -12.85 -9.61
C SER A 181 -2.63 -11.70 -9.67
N GLU A 182 -3.74 -11.82 -8.95
CA GLU A 182 -4.82 -10.84 -8.93
C GLU A 182 -5.32 -10.55 -7.50
N CYS A 183 -5.48 -9.28 -7.15
CA CYS A 183 -6.13 -8.82 -5.93
C CYS A 183 -7.31 -7.91 -6.28
N TYR A 184 -8.53 -8.41 -6.07
CA TYR A 184 -9.76 -7.72 -6.44
C TYR A 184 -10.64 -7.49 -5.20
N ALA A 185 -11.01 -6.22 -4.96
CA ALA A 185 -12.04 -5.76 -4.04
C ALA A 185 -11.75 -6.06 -2.56
N MET A 186 -10.47 -6.02 -2.20
CA MET A 186 -9.99 -6.11 -0.82
C MET A 186 -10.07 -4.77 -0.08
N GLY A 187 -10.02 -4.85 1.24
CA GLY A 187 -10.19 -3.72 2.16
C GLY A 187 -8.93 -2.91 2.43
N ASP A 188 -7.76 -3.29 1.92
CA ASP A 188 -6.57 -2.42 1.96
C ASP A 188 -5.71 -2.63 0.71
N ASP A 189 -4.38 -2.69 0.83
CA ASP A 189 -3.45 -2.72 -0.30
C ASP A 189 -3.42 -4.05 -1.07
N GLY A 190 -3.02 -4.01 -2.33
CA GLY A 190 -2.75 -5.23 -3.11
C GLY A 190 -1.43 -5.89 -2.76
N LEU A 191 -0.42 -5.09 -2.45
CA LEU A 191 0.88 -5.56 -1.98
C LEU A 191 1.52 -4.49 -1.10
N ASN A 192 1.89 -4.84 0.12
CA ASN A 192 2.76 -4.04 0.98
C ASN A 192 4.10 -4.79 1.19
N VAL A 193 5.23 -4.16 0.91
CA VAL A 193 6.57 -4.73 1.15
C VAL A 193 7.44 -3.73 1.88
N HIS A 194 7.83 -4.07 3.10
CA HIS A 194 8.64 -3.21 3.95
C HIS A 194 9.50 -4.02 4.93
N ALA A 195 10.45 -3.34 5.56
CA ALA A 195 11.15 -3.68 6.78
C ALA A 195 10.67 -2.75 7.92
N VAL A 196 11.21 -2.92 9.13
CA VAL A 196 10.77 -2.17 10.31
C VAL A 196 11.87 -1.30 10.89
N PHE A 197 11.52 -0.05 11.23
CA PHE A 197 12.33 0.83 12.06
C PHE A 197 12.15 0.51 13.54
N PHE A 198 13.25 0.19 14.21
CA PHE A 198 13.33 -0.04 15.65
C PHE A 198 13.99 1.15 16.35
N LEU A 199 13.50 1.48 17.54
CA LEU A 199 14.07 2.53 18.37
C LEU A 199 15.34 2.02 19.04
N VAL A 200 16.45 2.73 18.90
CA VAL A 200 17.66 2.49 19.72
C VAL A 200 17.43 3.08 21.11
N THR A 201 17.31 2.23 22.12
CA THR A 201 17.04 2.65 23.50
C THR A 201 18.31 2.79 24.34
N GLU A 202 19.37 2.04 24.02
CA GLU A 202 20.63 2.07 24.76
C GLU A 202 21.84 1.77 23.87
N VAL A 203 22.93 2.49 24.06
CA VAL A 203 24.26 2.17 23.50
C VAL A 203 25.15 1.71 24.66
N ILE A 204 25.45 0.42 24.71
CA ILE A 204 26.20 -0.20 25.82
C ILE A 204 27.70 0.06 25.64
N ASP A 205 28.19 -0.12 24.42
CA ASP A 205 29.57 0.15 24.02
C ASP A 205 29.63 0.44 22.51
N THR A 206 30.84 0.59 21.96
CA THR A 206 31.03 0.95 20.54
C THR A 206 30.50 -0.09 19.55
N GLN A 207 30.19 -1.31 20.00
CA GLN A 207 29.74 -2.44 19.17
C GLN A 207 28.42 -3.05 19.65
N THR A 208 27.78 -2.49 20.67
CA THR A 208 26.65 -3.15 21.31
C THR A 208 25.54 -2.17 21.66
N ILE A 209 24.32 -2.47 21.24
CA ILE A 209 23.13 -1.65 21.47
C ILE A 209 21.95 -2.48 21.97
N ILE A 210 20.93 -1.79 22.49
CA ILE A 210 19.59 -2.32 22.68
C ILE A 210 18.64 -1.56 21.78
N ILE A 211 17.80 -2.30 21.06
CA ILE A 211 16.72 -1.76 20.23
C ILE A 211 15.36 -2.26 20.72
N GLN A 212 14.31 -1.49 20.44
CA GLN A 212 12.94 -1.75 20.86
C GLN A 212 11.95 -1.56 19.71
N ALA A 213 10.96 -2.45 19.61
CA ALA A 213 9.81 -2.28 18.72
C ALA A 213 8.86 -1.24 19.30
N LYS A 214 8.45 -0.24 18.50
CA LYS A 214 7.47 0.76 18.92
C LYS A 214 6.03 0.27 18.88
N ASN A 215 5.74 -0.61 17.93
CA ASN A 215 4.40 -1.08 17.66
C ASN A 215 4.26 -2.53 18.13
N SER A 216 3.18 -2.82 18.85
CA SER A 216 2.95 -4.13 19.46
C SER A 216 2.69 -5.28 18.47
N TYR A 217 2.46 -4.95 17.20
CA TYR A 217 2.30 -5.91 16.11
C TYR A 217 3.63 -6.26 15.40
N VAL A 218 4.72 -5.57 15.75
CA VAL A 218 6.06 -5.85 15.24
C VAL A 218 6.74 -6.88 16.14
N PHE A 219 7.10 -8.01 15.56
CA PHE A 219 7.94 -9.01 16.23
C PHE A 219 9.41 -8.62 16.07
N ILE A 220 10.08 -8.27 17.17
CA ILE A 220 11.49 -7.88 17.14
C ILE A 220 12.40 -9.10 17.10
N ASN A 221 12.98 -9.38 15.92
CA ASN A 221 14.03 -10.36 15.78
C ASN A 221 14.88 -10.06 14.53
N PHE A 222 16.16 -10.37 14.59
CA PHE A 222 17.07 -10.32 13.44
C PHE A 222 17.81 -11.65 13.32
N ASP A 223 18.44 -11.89 12.18
CA ASP A 223 19.41 -12.97 12.06
C ASP A 223 20.82 -12.42 12.18
N VAL A 224 21.74 -13.29 12.65
CA VAL A 224 23.18 -13.00 12.59
C VAL A 224 23.59 -12.86 11.12
N GLY A 225 24.38 -11.84 10.82
CA GLY A 225 24.80 -11.52 9.46
C GLY A 225 23.91 -10.53 8.72
N ILE A 226 22.85 -10.01 9.36
CA ILE A 226 22.03 -8.95 8.77
C ILE A 226 22.69 -7.58 8.94
N ASN A 227 22.58 -6.74 7.92
CA ASN A 227 22.96 -5.33 8.01
C ASN A 227 21.84 -4.47 8.58
N LEU A 228 22.19 -3.66 9.58
CA LEU A 228 21.35 -2.59 10.08
C LEU A 228 21.91 -1.24 9.63
N GLU A 229 21.03 -0.33 9.23
CA GLU A 229 21.34 1.07 8.99
C GLU A 229 20.75 1.94 10.10
N PHE A 230 21.47 3.00 10.47
CA PHE A 230 21.10 3.90 11.56
C PHE A 230 20.78 5.30 11.09
N SER A 231 19.67 5.86 11.57
CA SER A 231 19.21 7.22 11.25
C SER A 231 18.82 8.01 12.50
N SER A 232 18.65 9.32 12.35
CA SER A 232 18.38 10.25 13.47
C SER A 232 16.90 10.63 13.55
N ASN A 233 16.46 11.22 14.66
CA ASN A 233 15.11 11.77 14.76
C ASN A 233 14.87 12.96 13.82
N GLN A 234 15.92 13.71 13.50
CA GLN A 234 15.83 14.91 12.66
C GLN A 234 15.80 14.56 11.17
N GLU A 235 16.44 13.46 10.79
CA GLU A 235 16.55 12.96 9.42
C GLU A 235 16.31 11.43 9.43
N PRO A 236 15.06 10.98 9.64
CA PRO A 236 14.74 9.58 9.88
C PRO A 236 15.06 8.65 8.71
N PHE A 237 15.17 9.18 7.49
CA PHE A 237 15.46 8.39 6.29
C PHE A 237 16.87 8.67 5.73
N VAL A 238 17.73 9.37 6.50
CA VAL A 238 19.14 9.58 6.16
C VAL A 238 20.02 8.62 6.95
N VAL A 239 20.79 7.81 6.23
CA VAL A 239 21.71 6.84 6.81
C VAL A 239 22.97 7.55 7.34
N HIS A 240 23.22 7.45 8.65
CA HIS A 240 24.40 8.02 9.32
C HIS A 240 25.44 6.97 9.74
N GLY A 241 25.08 5.69 9.66
CA GLY A 241 25.95 4.58 10.00
C GLY A 241 25.30 3.25 9.62
N ASN A 242 26.10 2.19 9.61
CA ASN A 242 25.61 0.83 9.44
C ASN A 242 26.42 -0.15 10.30
N GLY A 243 25.89 -1.35 10.48
CA GLY A 243 26.55 -2.41 11.23
C GLY A 243 26.06 -3.80 10.83
N LEU A 244 27.00 -4.73 10.72
CA LEU A 244 26.73 -6.15 10.50
C LEU A 244 26.49 -6.85 11.84
N VAL A 245 25.33 -7.44 12.02
CA VAL A 245 24.94 -8.13 13.26
C VAL A 245 25.84 -9.35 13.49
N ALA A 246 26.53 -9.37 14.63
CA ALA A 246 27.40 -10.48 15.07
C ALA A 246 26.70 -11.41 16.06
N SER A 247 25.87 -10.89 16.96
CA SER A 247 25.09 -11.69 17.90
C SER A 247 23.86 -10.95 18.41
N ILE A 248 22.86 -11.71 18.85
CA ILE A 248 21.60 -11.22 19.39
C ILE A 248 21.33 -11.92 20.71
N SER A 249 20.84 -11.18 21.71
CA SER A 249 20.42 -11.73 22.99
C SER A 249 19.16 -11.03 23.47
N SER A 250 18.29 -11.78 24.17
CA SER A 250 17.06 -11.24 24.75
C SER A 250 17.37 -10.24 25.86
N THR A 251 16.53 -9.22 25.99
CA THR A 251 16.51 -8.39 27.19
C THR A 251 15.47 -8.92 28.20
N ASN A 252 15.23 -8.19 29.30
CA ASN A 252 14.14 -8.48 30.23
C ASN A 252 12.75 -8.06 29.70
N SER A 253 12.69 -7.39 28.54
CA SER A 253 11.45 -6.96 27.90
C SER A 253 11.21 -7.74 26.61
N SER A 254 9.96 -8.09 26.33
CA SER A 254 9.59 -8.86 25.13
C SER A 254 9.63 -8.04 23.84
N ASP A 255 9.66 -6.72 23.95
CA ASP A 255 9.72 -5.78 22.83
C ASP A 255 11.13 -5.25 22.55
N SER A 256 12.15 -5.74 23.28
CA SER A 256 13.53 -5.25 23.18
C SER A 256 14.55 -6.37 23.04
N ILE A 257 15.54 -6.19 22.16
CA ILE A 257 16.68 -7.11 22.00
C ILE A 257 18.01 -6.38 22.08
N LYS A 258 19.03 -7.09 22.55
CA LYS A 258 20.42 -6.62 22.58
C LYS A 258 21.15 -7.19 21.37
N ILE A 259 21.82 -6.30 20.63
CA ILE A 259 22.55 -6.63 19.41
C ILE A 259 24.02 -6.24 19.59
N SER A 260 24.93 -7.14 19.20
CA SER A 260 26.35 -6.81 19.03
C SER A 260 26.73 -6.85 17.54
N PHE A 261 27.64 -5.99 17.12
CA PHE A 261 28.11 -5.86 15.75
C PHE A 261 29.54 -6.41 15.58
N THR A 262 29.90 -6.77 14.34
CA THR A 262 31.25 -7.29 14.03
C THR A 262 32.34 -6.22 14.13
N ASN A 263 31.96 -4.95 14.00
CA ASN A 263 32.85 -3.78 14.06
C ASN A 263 32.15 -2.65 14.83
N PRO A 264 32.90 -1.64 15.32
CA PRO A 264 32.32 -0.43 15.91
C PRO A 264 31.30 0.25 14.98
N VAL A 265 30.17 0.67 15.55
CA VAL A 265 29.05 1.29 14.82
C VAL A 265 28.82 2.73 15.26
N ASN A 266 28.46 3.59 14.32
CA ASN A 266 27.97 4.93 14.62
C ASN A 266 26.45 4.89 14.68
N VAL A 267 25.90 4.84 15.90
CA VAL A 267 24.47 4.63 16.13
C VAL A 267 23.80 5.93 16.50
N ASN A 268 22.55 6.08 16.08
CA ASN A 268 21.73 7.23 16.39
C ASN A 268 20.38 6.78 17.00
N ASN A 269 19.24 7.28 16.53
CA ASN A 269 17.95 7.03 17.18
C ASN A 269 17.22 5.80 16.64
N TRP A 270 17.40 5.48 15.37
CA TRP A 270 16.66 4.41 14.71
C TRP A 270 17.60 3.39 14.09
N ALA A 271 17.15 2.15 14.04
CA ALA A 271 17.81 1.05 13.34
C ALA A 271 16.80 0.37 12.41
N CYS A 272 17.16 0.13 11.16
CA CYS A 272 16.33 -0.58 10.19
C CYS A 272 17.15 -1.70 9.52
N GLY A 273 16.52 -2.85 9.28
CA GLY A 273 17.14 -3.92 8.49
C GLY A 273 17.13 -3.57 7.00
N THR A 274 18.29 -3.64 6.34
CA THR A 274 18.40 -3.14 4.95
C THR A 274 18.82 -4.18 3.92
N ASP A 275 18.95 -5.44 4.33
CA ASP A 275 19.04 -6.61 3.44
C ASP A 275 17.66 -6.94 2.81
N THR A 276 17.08 -5.94 2.17
CA THR A 276 15.77 -5.95 1.52
C THR A 276 15.74 -6.83 0.26
N PRO A 277 14.57 -7.34 -0.18
CA PRO A 277 14.50 -8.26 -1.29
C PRO A 277 14.54 -7.53 -2.63
N LEU A 278 15.14 -8.16 -3.65
CA LEU A 278 14.84 -7.87 -5.05
C LEU A 278 13.38 -8.22 -5.32
N LEU A 279 12.54 -7.20 -5.51
CA LEU A 279 11.11 -7.37 -5.76
C LEU A 279 10.84 -7.41 -7.27
N THR A 280 10.51 -8.59 -7.79
CA THR A 280 10.13 -8.79 -9.19
C THR A 280 8.64 -9.09 -9.29
N THR A 281 7.88 -8.15 -9.87
CA THR A 281 6.44 -8.30 -10.09
C THR A 281 6.12 -8.30 -11.57
N ARG A 282 5.39 -9.31 -12.05
CA ARG A 282 4.99 -9.48 -13.45
C ARG A 282 3.53 -9.85 -13.55
N ASN A 283 2.80 -9.20 -14.44
CA ASN A 283 1.39 -9.52 -14.70
C ASN A 283 0.55 -9.57 -13.41
N PHE A 284 0.70 -8.53 -12.58
CA PHE A 284 -0.04 -8.40 -11.34
C PHE A 284 -1.23 -7.45 -11.54
N THR A 285 -2.41 -7.86 -11.08
CA THR A 285 -3.64 -7.08 -11.27
C THR A 285 -4.21 -6.66 -9.92
N VAL A 286 -4.45 -5.36 -9.72
CA VAL A 286 -5.11 -4.81 -8.52
C VAL A 286 -6.34 -4.01 -8.93
N VAL A 287 -7.50 -4.36 -8.39
CA VAL A 287 -8.79 -3.85 -8.87
C VAL A 287 -9.74 -3.47 -7.74
N ASN A 288 -10.35 -2.27 -7.83
CA ASN A 288 -11.49 -1.82 -7.02
C ASN A 288 -11.28 -1.93 -5.49
N ASN A 289 -10.05 -1.85 -5.00
CA ASN A 289 -9.74 -1.98 -3.58
C ASN A 289 -9.87 -0.64 -2.84
N ARG A 290 -9.96 -0.72 -1.50
CA ARG A 290 -10.06 0.47 -0.66
C ARG A 290 -8.78 1.29 -0.65
N ALA A 291 -7.61 0.70 -0.54
CA ALA A 291 -6.44 1.53 -0.34
C ALA A 291 -5.56 1.63 -1.59
N ARG A 292 -4.26 1.43 -1.46
CA ARG A 292 -3.29 1.60 -2.54
C ARG A 292 -3.22 0.34 -3.40
N GLY A 293 -2.72 0.46 -4.63
CA GLY A 293 -2.43 -0.70 -5.45
C GLY A 293 -1.27 -1.50 -4.84
N VAL A 294 -0.12 -0.84 -4.73
CA VAL A 294 1.04 -1.33 -3.98
C VAL A 294 1.61 -0.22 -3.07
N LEU A 295 2.03 -0.60 -1.86
CA LEU A 295 2.82 0.19 -0.93
C LEU A 295 4.23 -0.41 -0.85
N LEU A 296 5.26 0.39 -1.11
CA LEU A 296 6.61 -0.08 -1.39
C LEU A 296 7.67 0.69 -0.60
N GLU A 297 8.35 -0.04 0.29
CA GLU A 297 9.33 0.48 1.24
C GLU A 297 10.53 -0.46 1.26
N THR A 298 11.06 -0.69 0.05
CA THR A 298 12.14 -1.64 -0.22
C THR A 298 13.01 -1.15 -1.37
N ARG A 299 14.17 -1.77 -1.57
CA ARG A 299 15.10 -1.48 -2.66
C ARG A 299 14.95 -2.49 -3.79
N ASN A 300 15.47 -2.16 -4.97
CA ASN A 300 15.51 -3.02 -6.16
C ASN A 300 14.13 -3.55 -6.56
N ILE A 301 13.27 -2.63 -7.00
CA ILE A 301 11.88 -2.93 -7.36
C ILE A 301 11.75 -2.96 -8.88
N ASP A 302 11.14 -4.00 -9.41
CA ASP A 302 10.85 -4.14 -10.83
C ASP A 302 9.42 -4.64 -11.04
N ILE A 303 8.49 -3.72 -11.29
CA ILE A 303 7.07 -4.00 -11.55
C ILE A 303 6.78 -3.75 -13.03
N ARG A 304 6.38 -4.82 -13.74
CA ARG A 304 6.10 -4.74 -15.17
C ARG A 304 4.82 -5.44 -15.57
N GLN A 305 4.21 -4.93 -16.62
CA GLN A 305 3.05 -5.54 -17.27
C GLN A 305 1.89 -5.75 -16.30
N SER A 306 1.79 -4.89 -15.28
CA SER A 306 0.76 -4.94 -14.25
C SER A 306 -0.40 -4.00 -14.55
N LEU A 307 -1.58 -4.34 -14.04
CA LEU A 307 -2.80 -3.54 -14.16
C LEU A 307 -3.23 -3.02 -12.80
N PHE A 308 -3.35 -1.71 -12.67
CA PHE A 308 -3.97 -1.05 -11.54
C PHE A 308 -5.24 -0.36 -12.02
N TYR A 309 -6.40 -0.81 -11.53
CA TYR A 309 -7.69 -0.34 -12.00
C TYR A 309 -8.59 0.05 -10.84
N ARG A 310 -8.99 1.33 -10.79
CA ARG A 310 -9.94 1.85 -9.79
C ARG A 310 -9.52 1.63 -8.34
N THR A 311 -8.22 1.71 -8.06
CA THR A 311 -7.75 1.81 -6.67
C THR A 311 -8.29 3.10 -6.05
N SER A 312 -8.81 3.03 -4.82
CA SER A 312 -9.32 4.23 -4.17
C SER A 312 -8.19 5.20 -3.81
N GLY A 313 -7.00 4.70 -3.44
CA GLY A 313 -5.79 5.49 -3.27
C GLY A 313 -4.82 5.39 -4.45
N HIS A 314 -3.56 5.74 -4.20
CA HIS A 314 -2.46 5.62 -5.16
C HIS A 314 -2.38 4.22 -5.78
N ALA A 315 -2.17 4.12 -7.09
CA ALA A 315 -1.85 2.82 -7.69
C ALA A 315 -0.49 2.31 -7.21
N VAL A 316 0.46 3.22 -7.03
CA VAL A 316 1.78 2.94 -6.45
C VAL A 316 2.08 4.03 -5.43
N LEU A 317 2.29 3.63 -4.17
CA LEU A 317 2.80 4.50 -3.12
C LEU A 317 4.18 4.00 -2.70
N ILE A 318 5.17 4.89 -2.72
CA ILE A 318 6.50 4.67 -2.19
C ILE A 318 6.65 5.62 -1.00
N GLN A 319 6.65 5.08 0.22
CA GLN A 319 6.54 5.87 1.44
C GLN A 319 7.25 5.17 2.60
N PRO A 320 8.55 5.38 2.85
CA PRO A 320 9.06 5.07 4.17
C PRO A 320 8.33 5.96 5.19
N SER A 321 7.92 5.39 6.33
CA SER A 321 7.04 6.05 7.29
C SER A 321 7.49 5.88 8.72
N MET A 322 7.70 6.99 9.43
CA MET A 322 7.91 7.00 10.88
C MET A 322 6.60 6.95 11.67
N TYR A 323 5.45 7.19 11.02
CA TYR A 323 4.15 6.94 11.61
C TYR A 323 3.89 5.44 11.77
N TRP A 324 4.16 4.67 10.71
CA TRP A 324 4.05 3.20 10.74
C TRP A 324 5.31 2.50 11.26
N ASN A 325 6.44 3.21 11.31
CA ASN A 325 7.78 2.67 11.55
C ASN A 325 8.18 1.64 10.49
N GLU A 326 7.87 1.94 9.23
CA GLU A 326 8.10 1.11 8.06
C GLU A 326 9.14 1.79 7.14
N GLY A 327 10.01 0.99 6.52
CA GLY A 327 11.11 1.43 5.68
C GLY A 327 11.85 0.23 5.09
N PRO A 328 13.08 0.36 4.55
CA PRO A 328 13.84 1.59 4.36
C PRO A 328 13.30 2.42 3.20
N GLU A 329 13.98 3.53 2.91
CA GLU A 329 13.76 4.32 1.72
C GLU A 329 13.99 3.50 0.44
N ALA A 330 13.11 3.70 -0.55
CA ALA A 330 13.20 2.96 -1.80
C ALA A 330 14.35 3.46 -2.68
N GLN A 331 15.00 2.51 -3.35
CA GLN A 331 16.03 2.78 -4.34
C GLN A 331 15.91 1.82 -5.53
N ASN A 332 16.25 2.29 -6.73
CA ASN A 332 16.32 1.48 -7.94
C ASN A 332 14.96 0.83 -8.26
N VAL A 333 14.01 1.66 -8.70
CA VAL A 333 12.63 1.26 -8.99
C VAL A 333 12.37 1.35 -10.49
N SER A 334 11.78 0.31 -11.04
CA SER A 334 11.38 0.23 -12.44
C SER A 334 9.88 -0.07 -12.52
N LEU A 335 9.12 0.88 -13.04
CA LEU A 335 7.69 0.77 -13.31
C LEU A 335 7.51 0.80 -14.83
N ILE A 336 7.51 -0.38 -15.46
CA ILE A 336 7.66 -0.49 -16.92
C ILE A 336 6.49 -1.22 -17.56
N GLY A 337 5.83 -0.60 -18.53
CA GLY A 337 4.75 -1.24 -19.27
C GLY A 337 3.55 -1.57 -18.40
N ASN A 338 3.23 -0.73 -17.40
CA ASN A 338 2.07 -0.92 -16.56
C ASN A 338 0.86 -0.14 -17.11
N ILE A 339 -0.34 -0.57 -16.74
CA ILE A 339 -1.59 0.12 -17.05
C ILE A 339 -2.16 0.69 -15.75
N TYR A 340 -2.43 1.98 -15.74
CA TYR A 340 -3.06 2.69 -14.63
C TYR A 340 -4.36 3.31 -15.11
N MET A 341 -5.50 2.87 -14.60
CA MET A 341 -6.81 3.32 -15.05
C MET A 341 -7.70 3.73 -13.88
N GLU A 342 -8.20 4.96 -13.91
CA GLU A 342 -9.20 5.48 -12.95
C GLU A 342 -8.79 5.31 -11.48
N ASN A 343 -7.49 5.39 -11.19
CA ASN A 343 -6.92 5.22 -9.85
C ASN A 343 -6.90 6.53 -9.07
N ASN A 344 -6.70 6.41 -7.75
CA ASN A 344 -6.59 7.53 -6.83
C ASN A 344 -7.83 8.42 -6.91
N GLU A 345 -9.02 7.81 -6.75
CA GLU A 345 -10.32 8.47 -6.88
C GLU A 345 -11.21 8.37 -5.63
N GLY A 346 -10.82 7.61 -4.61
CA GLY A 346 -11.65 7.23 -3.47
C GLY A 346 -11.16 7.72 -2.11
N ILE A 347 -11.47 6.96 -1.06
CA ILE A 347 -11.25 7.38 0.33
C ILE A 347 -9.78 7.53 0.71
N ALA A 348 -8.90 6.75 0.06
CA ALA A 348 -7.46 6.77 0.29
C ALA A 348 -6.71 7.69 -0.71
N GLN A 349 -7.43 8.60 -1.36
CA GLN A 349 -6.88 9.48 -2.39
C GLN A 349 -5.83 10.45 -1.83
N GLY A 350 -4.69 10.54 -2.52
CA GLY A 350 -3.68 11.59 -2.33
C GLY A 350 -3.51 12.44 -3.60
N LYS A 351 -2.34 13.06 -3.79
CA LYS A 351 -2.13 14.05 -4.87
C LYS A 351 -1.99 13.46 -6.28
N ALA A 352 -1.75 12.15 -6.43
CA ALA A 352 -1.40 11.56 -7.72
C ALA A 352 -1.68 10.06 -7.83
N VAL A 353 -1.69 9.51 -9.05
CA VAL A 353 -1.78 8.06 -9.29
C VAL A 353 -0.55 7.30 -8.78
N ILE A 354 0.65 7.86 -9.00
CA ILE A 354 1.90 7.38 -8.40
C ILE A 354 2.38 8.44 -7.41
N ALA A 355 2.67 8.05 -6.18
CA ALA A 355 3.20 8.95 -5.17
C ALA A 355 4.50 8.42 -4.57
N ILE A 356 5.47 9.31 -4.48
CA ILE A 356 6.73 9.15 -3.76
C ILE A 356 6.70 10.18 -2.65
N LEU A 357 6.47 9.71 -1.42
CA LEU A 357 6.12 10.55 -0.30
C LEU A 357 6.64 9.93 1.00
N PRO A 358 7.88 10.22 1.42
CA PRO A 358 8.32 9.87 2.76
C PRO A 358 7.50 10.60 3.82
N ASP A 359 7.22 9.94 4.94
CA ASP A 359 6.45 10.50 6.05
C ASP A 359 7.23 10.41 7.39
N PRO A 360 7.81 11.51 7.89
CA PRO A 360 7.71 12.88 7.39
C PRO A 360 8.59 13.14 6.15
N VAL A 361 8.24 14.18 5.41
CA VAL A 361 9.09 14.71 4.32
C VAL A 361 10.40 15.24 4.91
N ASP A 362 11.54 14.76 4.41
CA ASP A 362 12.88 15.16 4.85
C ASP A 362 13.34 16.49 4.19
N LEU A 363 14.44 17.07 4.65
CA LEU A 363 15.03 18.25 4.02
C LEU A 363 15.95 17.92 2.83
N VAL A 364 16.36 16.66 2.73
CA VAL A 364 17.24 16.16 1.67
C VAL A 364 16.54 15.03 0.92
N PRO A 365 16.85 14.83 -0.37
CA PRO A 365 16.35 13.65 -1.07
C PRO A 365 16.87 12.36 -0.43
N VAL A 366 15.96 11.40 -0.24
CA VAL A 366 16.25 10.09 0.37
C VAL A 366 15.84 8.93 -0.52
N ILE A 367 14.90 9.14 -1.45
CA ILE A 367 14.48 8.11 -2.42
C ILE A 367 15.26 8.30 -3.72
N ASN A 368 15.74 7.21 -4.31
CA ASN A 368 16.71 7.26 -5.41
C ASN A 368 16.35 6.37 -6.61
N ASP A 369 16.63 6.88 -7.81
CA ASP A 369 16.61 6.11 -9.07
C ASP A 369 15.28 5.43 -9.39
N ILE A 370 14.27 6.22 -9.79
CA ILE A 370 12.97 5.72 -10.26
C ILE A 370 12.84 5.91 -11.77
N ARG A 371 12.35 4.86 -12.45
CA ARG A 371 12.03 4.89 -13.88
C ARG A 371 10.58 4.50 -14.11
N ILE A 372 9.85 5.36 -14.80
CA ILE A 372 8.48 5.15 -15.23
C ILE A 372 8.48 5.15 -16.75
N GLU A 373 8.39 3.96 -17.34
CA GLU A 373 8.66 3.78 -18.75
C GLU A 373 7.54 3.04 -19.48
N SER A 374 7.24 3.48 -20.70
CA SER A 374 6.34 2.76 -21.62
C SER A 374 5.01 2.34 -21.00
N SER A 375 4.49 3.11 -20.05
CA SER A 375 3.25 2.80 -19.33
C SER A 375 2.06 3.57 -19.91
N SER A 376 0.86 3.04 -19.70
CA SER A 376 -0.41 3.63 -20.16
C SER A 376 -1.21 4.16 -18.97
N PHE A 377 -1.46 5.47 -18.93
CA PHE A 377 -2.28 6.14 -17.92
C PHE A 377 -3.60 6.59 -18.54
N TYR A 378 -4.70 6.18 -17.92
CA TYR A 378 -6.06 6.61 -18.22
C TYR A 378 -6.64 7.26 -16.97
N LEU A 379 -6.41 8.57 -16.81
CA LEU A 379 -6.81 9.30 -15.62
C LEU A 379 -8.34 9.44 -15.61
N GLY A 380 -8.95 9.07 -14.49
CA GLY A 380 -10.39 9.19 -14.31
C GLY A 380 -10.81 10.62 -13.99
N LEU A 381 -12.12 10.85 -13.90
CA LEU A 381 -12.68 12.19 -13.65
C LEU A 381 -12.36 12.71 -12.25
N SER A 382 -12.06 11.82 -11.30
CA SER A 382 -11.73 12.19 -9.92
C SER A 382 -10.25 12.01 -9.59
N SER A 383 -9.41 11.53 -10.52
CA SER A 383 -7.97 11.41 -10.30
C SER A 383 -7.32 12.79 -10.07
N GLN A 384 -6.42 12.91 -9.08
CA GLN A 384 -5.82 14.20 -8.68
C GLN A 384 -4.58 14.61 -9.49
N GLY A 385 -3.90 13.67 -10.13
CA GLY A 385 -2.63 13.93 -10.82
C GLY A 385 -1.96 12.65 -11.30
N LEU A 386 -0.90 12.80 -12.09
CA LEU A 386 -0.10 11.67 -12.59
C LEU A 386 0.92 11.23 -11.53
N LEU A 387 1.73 12.17 -11.04
CA LEU A 387 2.88 11.90 -10.19
C LEU A 387 3.02 12.92 -9.05
N GLN A 388 3.18 12.44 -7.83
CA GLN A 388 3.72 13.22 -6.71
C GLN A 388 5.13 12.71 -6.44
N SER A 389 6.10 13.61 -6.39
CA SER A 389 7.50 13.25 -6.20
C SER A 389 8.20 14.15 -5.19
N ASP A 390 8.26 13.65 -3.95
CA ASP A 390 8.83 14.38 -2.82
C ASP A 390 10.13 13.70 -2.35
N ASN A 391 11.16 14.49 -2.00
CA ASN A 391 12.48 14.02 -1.54
C ASN A 391 13.15 13.00 -2.46
N MET A 392 13.12 13.27 -3.75
CA MET A 392 13.54 12.31 -4.76
C MET A 392 14.80 12.78 -5.51
N ASN A 393 15.72 11.84 -5.70
CA ASN A 393 16.95 12.04 -6.44
C ASN A 393 16.99 11.07 -7.62
N SER A 394 16.88 11.59 -8.85
CA SER A 394 16.87 10.82 -10.10
C SER A 394 15.54 10.11 -10.40
N LEU A 395 14.70 10.74 -11.23
CA LEU A 395 13.46 10.17 -11.75
C LEU A 395 13.35 10.42 -13.25
N TYR A 396 13.02 9.37 -13.98
CA TYR A 396 12.88 9.38 -15.44
C TYR A 396 11.47 8.98 -15.86
N LEU A 397 10.76 9.86 -16.56
CA LEU A 397 9.50 9.54 -17.23
C LEU A 397 9.71 9.45 -18.74
N THR A 398 9.64 8.26 -19.33
CA THR A 398 9.88 8.12 -20.77
C THR A 398 8.93 7.18 -21.51
N GLY A 399 8.50 7.57 -22.71
CA GLY A 399 7.68 6.71 -23.57
C GLY A 399 6.27 6.44 -23.05
N ASN A 400 5.76 7.21 -22.09
CA ASN A 400 4.45 6.95 -21.48
C ASN A 400 3.31 7.54 -22.33
N TYR A 401 2.17 6.84 -22.35
CA TYR A 401 0.92 7.33 -22.91
C TYR A 401 0.01 7.82 -21.78
N ILE A 402 -0.51 9.05 -21.86
CA ILE A 402 -1.29 9.69 -20.80
C ILE A 402 -2.59 10.26 -21.41
N ASP A 403 -3.71 9.59 -21.18
CA ASP A 403 -5.06 10.11 -21.48
C ASP A 403 -5.60 10.80 -20.24
N THR A 404 -5.86 12.10 -20.34
CA THR A 404 -6.31 12.94 -19.24
C THR A 404 -7.32 13.99 -19.71
N ASN A 405 -8.20 14.40 -18.79
CA ASN A 405 -9.08 15.55 -18.97
C ASN A 405 -8.69 16.73 -18.07
N MET A 406 -7.57 16.64 -17.35
CA MET A 406 -7.14 17.67 -16.41
C MET A 406 -6.57 18.90 -17.14
N SER A 407 -6.85 20.10 -16.62
CA SER A 407 -6.27 21.35 -17.13
C SER A 407 -5.13 21.88 -16.27
N THR A 408 -4.83 21.23 -15.15
CA THR A 408 -3.78 21.57 -14.20
C THR A 408 -2.50 20.77 -14.45
N PRO A 409 -1.35 21.20 -13.88
CA PRO A 409 -0.14 20.39 -13.87
C PRO A 409 -0.40 18.97 -13.36
N LEU A 410 0.20 17.99 -14.03
CA LEU A 410 0.01 16.57 -13.72
C LEU A 410 1.03 16.07 -12.69
N ILE A 411 2.12 16.81 -12.47
CA ILE A 411 3.24 16.43 -11.63
C ILE A 411 3.36 17.44 -10.48
N SER A 412 3.43 16.95 -9.24
CA SER A 412 3.79 17.74 -8.07
C SER A 412 5.18 17.34 -7.58
N ILE A 413 6.04 18.32 -7.30
CA ILE A 413 7.42 18.07 -6.86
C ILE A 413 7.77 18.79 -5.57
N CYS A 414 8.57 18.15 -4.73
CA CYS A 414 9.12 18.69 -3.49
C CYS A 414 10.56 18.21 -3.25
N ASN A 415 11.45 19.11 -2.82
CA ASN A 415 12.82 18.81 -2.39
C ASN A 415 13.56 17.84 -3.31
N TYR A 416 13.72 18.25 -4.57
CA TYR A 416 13.99 17.32 -5.66
C TYR A 416 15.36 17.58 -6.32
N ARG A 417 16.14 16.56 -6.75
CA ARG A 417 17.51 16.79 -7.31
C ARG A 417 17.73 16.62 -8.82
N ASN A 418 17.07 15.66 -9.48
CA ASN A 418 17.23 15.42 -10.94
C ASN A 418 16.04 14.67 -11.57
N ILE A 419 15.15 15.38 -12.29
CA ILE A 419 13.92 14.81 -12.87
C ILE A 419 13.94 15.15 -14.34
N SER A 420 13.69 14.16 -15.16
CA SER A 420 13.60 14.37 -16.60
C SER A 420 12.44 13.59 -17.19
N ALA A 421 11.86 14.17 -18.24
CA ALA A 421 10.86 13.51 -19.04
C ALA A 421 11.27 13.56 -20.51
N THR A 422 11.00 12.49 -21.25
CA THR A 422 11.25 12.44 -22.70
C THR A 422 10.22 11.59 -23.41
N ASN A 423 9.81 12.00 -24.61
CA ASN A 423 9.00 11.17 -25.51
C ASN A 423 7.70 10.62 -24.86
N ASN A 424 6.99 11.43 -24.08
CA ASN A 424 5.68 11.07 -23.54
C ASN A 424 4.57 11.60 -24.45
N CYS A 425 3.51 10.81 -24.64
CA CYS A 425 2.33 11.17 -25.40
C CYS A 425 1.22 11.59 -24.44
N VAL A 426 0.79 12.84 -24.50
CA VAL A 426 -0.35 13.34 -23.72
C VAL A 426 -1.53 13.58 -24.64
N VAL A 427 -2.62 12.85 -24.41
CA VAL A 427 -3.90 13.02 -25.08
C VAL A 427 -4.83 13.75 -24.12
N ASN A 428 -5.07 15.03 -24.35
CA ASN A 428 -6.01 15.83 -23.57
C ASN A 428 -7.17 16.31 -24.43
N LYS A 429 -8.38 15.87 -24.09
CA LYS A 429 -9.59 16.13 -24.89
C LYS A 429 -10.27 17.46 -24.56
N GLN A 430 -9.87 18.13 -23.48
CA GLN A 430 -10.51 19.37 -23.02
C GLN A 430 -9.68 20.61 -23.34
N THR A 431 -8.44 20.65 -22.85
CA THR A 431 -7.58 21.84 -22.94
C THR A 431 -6.12 21.45 -23.07
N GLN A 432 -5.34 22.25 -23.79
CA GLN A 432 -3.89 22.07 -23.86
C GLN A 432 -3.25 22.40 -22.50
N ILE A 433 -2.46 21.47 -21.95
CA ILE A 433 -1.66 21.70 -20.75
C ILE A 433 -0.45 22.55 -21.13
N THR A 434 -0.28 23.70 -20.46
CA THR A 434 0.82 24.64 -20.70
C THR A 434 1.98 24.51 -19.72
N GLU A 435 1.78 23.77 -18.63
CA GLU A 435 2.79 23.49 -17.61
C GLU A 435 2.48 22.12 -16.99
N TYR A 436 3.47 21.23 -16.98
CA TYR A 436 3.27 19.84 -16.54
C TYR A 436 3.60 19.60 -15.07
N TYR A 437 4.29 20.53 -14.42
CA TYR A 437 4.67 20.38 -13.02
C TYR A 437 4.35 21.61 -12.18
N THR A 438 4.16 21.42 -10.89
CA THR A 438 4.09 22.48 -9.89
C THR A 438 4.92 22.09 -8.68
N PHE A 439 5.45 23.09 -7.97
CA PHE A 439 6.05 22.87 -6.66
C PHE A 439 4.97 22.65 -5.62
N ASP A 440 5.18 21.67 -4.76
CA ASP A 440 4.40 21.54 -3.53
C ASP A 440 4.76 22.68 -2.58
N GLN A 441 3.75 23.28 -1.96
CA GLN A 441 3.89 24.45 -1.09
C GLN A 441 3.74 24.11 0.39
N THR A 442 3.55 22.83 0.75
CA THR A 442 3.53 22.39 2.15
C THR A 442 4.93 22.41 2.75
N ASN A 443 5.07 22.67 4.05
CA ASN A 443 6.36 22.55 4.74
C ASN A 443 6.78 21.07 4.80
N PRO A 444 8.04 20.68 4.50
CA PRO A 444 9.22 21.49 4.15
C PRO A 444 9.41 21.88 2.68
N CYS A 445 8.55 21.42 1.77
CA CYS A 445 8.62 21.69 0.33
C CYS A 445 8.64 23.19 -0.04
N SER A 446 8.00 24.04 0.77
CA SER A 446 8.00 25.50 0.60
C SER A 446 9.40 26.15 0.61
N MET A 447 10.44 25.44 1.09
CA MET A 447 11.83 25.93 1.04
C MET A 447 12.45 25.86 -0.36
N ASN A 448 11.78 25.22 -1.31
CA ASN A 448 12.19 25.10 -2.72
C ASN A 448 13.64 24.63 -2.87
N LEU A 449 13.96 23.50 -2.24
CA LEU A 449 15.28 22.88 -2.30
C LEU A 449 15.49 22.06 -3.59
N SER A 450 14.65 22.30 -4.60
CA SER A 450 14.62 21.54 -5.84
C SER A 450 15.62 22.05 -6.87
N SER A 451 16.21 21.16 -7.67
CA SER A 451 17.18 21.45 -8.72
C SER A 451 17.06 20.45 -9.89
N LEU A 452 17.65 20.82 -11.04
CA LEU A 452 17.71 20.01 -12.28
C LEU A 452 16.34 19.41 -12.70
N ILE A 453 15.37 20.29 -12.91
CA ILE A 453 14.04 19.92 -13.40
C ILE A 453 14.00 20.07 -14.92
N ASP A 454 14.04 18.95 -15.64
CA ASP A 454 13.97 18.86 -17.11
C ASP A 454 12.61 18.28 -17.54
N LEU A 455 11.56 19.09 -17.36
CA LEU A 455 10.18 18.76 -17.75
C LEU A 455 9.63 19.74 -18.81
N PRO A 456 10.30 19.93 -19.96
CA PRO A 456 9.85 20.86 -20.98
C PRO A 456 8.56 20.37 -21.64
N LEU A 457 7.78 21.28 -22.24
CA LEU A 457 6.58 20.90 -23.01
C LEU A 457 6.88 19.87 -24.13
N SER A 458 8.09 19.92 -24.71
CA SER A 458 8.54 18.96 -25.72
C SER A 458 8.75 17.55 -25.19
N ALA A 459 8.84 17.35 -23.88
CA ALA A 459 8.89 16.02 -23.28
C ALA A 459 7.55 15.28 -23.33
N PHE A 460 6.45 16.00 -23.59
CA PHE A 460 5.06 15.53 -23.49
C PHE A 460 4.25 15.74 -24.78
N ASN A 461 4.92 16.03 -25.90
CA ASN A 461 4.28 16.32 -27.19
C ASN A 461 4.39 15.17 -28.20
N ALA A 462 4.84 14.00 -27.77
CA ALA A 462 4.94 12.84 -28.65
C ALA A 462 3.54 12.34 -29.04
N SER A 463 3.48 11.55 -30.12
CA SER A 463 2.23 10.98 -30.63
C SER A 463 2.44 9.52 -30.97
N PHE A 464 1.89 8.63 -30.16
CA PHE A 464 1.91 7.18 -30.35
C PHE A 464 0.68 6.56 -29.67
N PRO A 465 0.21 5.39 -30.13
CA PRO A 465 -0.85 4.66 -29.44
C PRO A 465 -0.34 4.15 -28.07
N PRO A 466 -1.24 3.77 -27.14
CA PRO A 466 -0.85 3.18 -25.86
C PRO A 466 0.18 2.05 -26.05
N PRO A 467 1.34 2.10 -25.39
CA PRO A 467 2.41 1.09 -25.52
C PRO A 467 1.99 -0.28 -24.98
N VAL A 468 1.02 -0.29 -24.06
CA VAL A 468 0.41 -1.50 -23.51
C VAL A 468 -1.09 -1.41 -23.70
N LEU A 469 -1.67 -2.44 -24.33
CA LEU A 469 -3.08 -2.53 -24.63
C LEU A 469 -3.85 -3.17 -23.47
N ILE A 470 -5.06 -2.66 -23.23
CA ILE A 470 -6.02 -3.29 -22.33
C ILE A 470 -6.55 -4.54 -23.05
N ASN A 471 -6.14 -5.73 -22.61
CA ASN A 471 -6.78 -6.96 -23.04
C ASN A 471 -8.19 -6.97 -22.45
N LYS A 472 -9.20 -6.69 -23.29
CA LYS A 472 -10.61 -6.92 -22.94
C LYS A 472 -10.86 -8.43 -22.97
N ASN A 473 -10.54 -9.13 -21.88
CA ASN A 473 -11.02 -10.48 -21.66
C ASN A 473 -12.31 -10.44 -20.86
#